data_AF-A0A8S9VW31-F1
#
_entry.id   AF-A0A8S9VW31-F1
#
_cell.length_a   1.000
_cell.length_b   1.000
_cell.length_c   1.000
_cell.angle_alpha   90.00
_cell.angle_beta   90.00
_cell.angle_gamma   90.00
#
_symmetry.space_group_name_H-M   'P 1'
#
loop_
_entity.id
_entity.type
_entity.pdbx_description
1 polymer ?
#
loop_
_entity_poly.entity_id
_entity_poly.type
_entity_poly.pdbx_seq_one_letter_code
_entity_poly.pdbx_strand_id
1 'polypeptide(L)'
;MNRAVEEMKPSRIDIGDVIMSPFNLLSEHHRLFVPLMIGVVFNIFMEIGMRASMPTMFTDITSASGSDSIVPEISSSTWVTYGIIILIVFIVSLSVGALMEGWVTAMMVEIKADGVISSGARFSIISANVGAIIVGAILMCVIIFAGFICLVIPGIIFAVALSCVIPAIVLHNVGAIEGLKASWKFCWQGQNFWRLFALLSLMGVIALIPVIGSILLAFISPLWSSYAYMEYVRAGGSE
;
A
#
# COMPACT_ATOMS: atom_id res chain seq x y z
N MET A 1 0.25 13.45 21.61
CA MET A 1 0.32 12.38 20.58
C MET A 1 1.37 12.61 19.49
N ASN A 2 1.86 13.84 19.22
CA ASN A 2 2.88 14.10 18.17
C ASN A 2 4.34 13.75 18.53
N ARG A 3 4.63 13.49 19.82
CA ARG A 3 6.01 13.38 20.32
C ARG A 3 6.77 12.18 19.72
N ALA A 4 6.08 11.05 19.47
CA ALA A 4 6.69 9.85 18.90
C ALA A 4 7.25 10.09 17.47
N VAL A 5 6.52 10.82 16.62
CA VAL A 5 6.96 11.14 15.25
C VAL A 5 8.07 12.20 15.26
N GLU A 6 8.00 13.17 16.17
CA GLU A 6 9.03 14.19 16.30
C GLU A 6 10.36 13.63 16.81
N GLU A 7 10.33 12.66 17.71
CA GLU A 7 11.53 12.05 18.30
C GLU A 7 12.11 10.90 17.46
N MET A 8 11.38 10.41 16.44
CA MET A 8 11.88 9.30 15.62
C MET A 8 13.17 9.69 14.89
N LYS A 9 14.12 8.75 14.84
CA LYS A 9 15.42 8.92 14.18
C LYS A 9 15.55 7.88 13.06
N PRO A 10 15.18 8.23 11.82
CA PRO A 10 15.30 7.30 10.70
C PRO A 10 16.78 7.09 10.36
N SER A 11 17.15 5.83 10.15
CA SER A 11 18.46 5.43 9.65
C SER A 11 18.41 5.11 8.15
N ARG A 12 19.58 4.98 7.55
CA ARG A 12 19.70 4.71 6.12
C ARG A 12 19.43 3.23 5.84
N ILE A 13 18.44 2.95 5.00
CA ILE A 13 18.04 1.59 4.59
C ILE A 13 19.23 0.82 4.02
N ASP A 14 19.38 -0.47 4.30
CA ASP A 14 20.14 -1.39 3.46
C ASP A 14 19.18 -2.16 2.54
N ILE A 15 19.36 -2.02 1.22
CA ILE A 15 18.45 -2.61 0.24
C ILE A 15 18.57 -4.14 0.26
N GLY A 16 19.78 -4.68 0.45
CA GLY A 16 19.99 -6.13 0.49
C GLY A 16 19.26 -6.76 1.68
N ASP A 17 19.33 -6.09 2.83
CA ASP A 17 18.62 -6.47 4.04
C ASP A 17 17.09 -6.39 3.86
N VAL A 18 16.56 -5.28 3.33
CA VAL A 18 15.11 -5.13 3.08
C VAL A 18 14.57 -6.17 2.10
N ILE A 19 15.38 -6.60 1.12
CA ILE A 19 14.95 -7.62 0.16
C ILE A 19 14.97 -9.02 0.80
N MET A 20 15.99 -9.37 1.58
CA MET A 20 16.21 -10.74 2.05
C MET A 20 15.60 -11.02 3.43
N SER A 21 15.76 -10.11 4.37
CA SER A 21 15.40 -10.33 5.78
C SER A 21 13.91 -10.54 6.02
N PRO A 22 12.96 -9.90 5.29
CA PRO A 22 11.54 -10.23 5.42
C PRO A 22 11.22 -11.68 5.09
N PHE A 23 11.94 -12.30 4.14
CA PHE A 23 11.73 -13.72 3.81
C PHE A 23 12.33 -14.64 4.87
N ASN A 24 13.47 -14.27 5.46
CA ASN A 24 14.01 -14.99 6.61
C ASN A 24 13.03 -14.94 7.78
N LEU A 25 12.52 -13.75 8.11
CA LEU A 25 11.49 -13.53 9.14
C LEU A 25 10.23 -14.34 8.85
N LEU A 26 9.77 -14.38 7.60
CA LEU A 26 8.62 -15.17 7.18
C LEU A 26 8.87 -16.68 7.32
N SER A 27 10.08 -17.15 7.02
CA SER A 27 10.46 -18.57 7.13
C SER A 27 10.51 -19.03 8.58
N GLU A 28 10.97 -18.16 9.49
CA GLU A 28 10.99 -18.42 10.93
C GLU A 28 9.59 -18.33 11.53
N HIS A 29 8.78 -17.39 11.03
CA HIS A 29 7.46 -17.08 11.56
C HIS A 29 6.36 -17.23 10.52
N HIS A 30 6.04 -18.49 10.18
CA HIS A 30 5.02 -18.86 9.19
C HIS A 30 3.63 -18.21 9.39
N ARG A 31 3.29 -17.73 10.59
CA ARG A 31 2.02 -17.02 10.82
C ARG A 31 1.93 -15.69 10.06
N LEU A 32 3.06 -15.05 9.71
CA LEU A 32 3.09 -13.89 8.81
C LEU A 32 2.50 -14.19 7.43
N PHE A 33 2.49 -15.46 7.04
CA PHE A 33 1.93 -15.90 5.76
C PHE A 33 0.43 -15.69 5.68
N VAL A 34 -0.29 -15.67 6.81
CA VAL A 34 -1.76 -15.56 6.84
C VAL A 34 -2.26 -14.26 6.21
N PRO A 35 -1.90 -13.05 6.68
CA PRO A 35 -2.35 -11.80 6.05
C PRO A 35 -1.88 -11.67 4.60
N LEU A 36 -0.67 -12.16 4.28
CA LEU A 36 -0.15 -12.13 2.91
C LEU A 36 -1.00 -12.96 1.96
N MET A 37 -1.35 -14.19 2.35
CA MET A 37 -2.18 -15.06 1.53
C MET A 37 -3.61 -14.55 1.39
N ILE A 38 -4.18 -13.95 2.43
CA ILE A 38 -5.49 -13.28 2.35
C ILE A 38 -5.41 -12.15 1.32
N GLY A 39 -4.38 -11.31 1.37
CA GLY A 39 -4.15 -10.25 0.41
C GLY A 39 -3.98 -10.76 -1.03
N VAL A 40 -3.21 -11.83 -1.22
CA VAL A 40 -3.01 -12.46 -2.54
C VAL A 40 -4.30 -13.04 -3.09
N VAL A 41 -5.03 -13.83 -2.30
CA VAL A 41 -6.31 -14.44 -2.71
C VAL A 41 -7.31 -13.35 -3.09
N PHE A 42 -7.43 -12.31 -2.26
CA PHE A 42 -8.27 -11.15 -2.57
C PHE A 42 -7.85 -10.48 -3.88
N ASN A 43 -6.54 -10.24 -4.08
CA ASN A 43 -6.02 -9.62 -5.31
C ASN A 43 -6.35 -10.46 -6.55
N ILE A 44 -6.20 -11.79 -6.48
CA ILE A 44 -6.56 -12.72 -7.56
C ILE A 44 -8.05 -12.62 -7.90
N PHE A 45 -8.92 -12.64 -6.88
CA PHE A 45 -10.37 -12.50 -7.10
C PHE A 45 -10.73 -11.17 -7.77
N MET A 46 -10.13 -10.07 -7.30
CA MET A 46 -10.35 -8.75 -7.88
C MET A 46 -9.83 -8.66 -9.31
N GLU A 47 -8.66 -9.22 -9.60
CA GLU A 47 -8.09 -9.21 -10.95
C GLU A 47 -8.92 -10.06 -11.92
N ILE A 48 -9.35 -11.26 -11.53
CA ILE A 48 -10.23 -12.11 -12.34
C ILE A 48 -11.56 -11.40 -12.60
N GLY A 49 -12.18 -10.81 -11.56
CA GLY A 49 -13.43 -10.08 -11.69
C GLY A 49 -13.32 -8.90 -12.66
N MET A 50 -12.27 -8.08 -12.51
CA MET A 50 -12.00 -6.95 -13.41
C MET A 50 -11.75 -7.41 -14.84
N ARG A 51 -10.95 -8.47 -15.05
CA ARG A 51 -10.68 -9.02 -16.39
C ARG A 51 -11.91 -9.62 -17.05
N ALA A 52 -12.77 -10.28 -16.30
CA ALA A 52 -14.03 -10.81 -16.82
C ALA A 52 -15.02 -9.71 -17.23
N SER A 53 -14.99 -8.57 -16.52
CA SER A 53 -15.92 -7.44 -16.73
C SER A 53 -15.42 -6.41 -17.74
N MET A 54 -14.10 -6.38 -18.00
CA MET A 54 -13.49 -5.42 -18.93
C MET A 54 -13.96 -5.56 -20.38
N PRO A 55 -14.04 -6.77 -20.98
CA PRO A 55 -14.53 -6.92 -22.35
C PRO A 55 -15.94 -6.38 -22.53
N THR A 56 -16.87 -6.70 -21.61
CA THR A 56 -18.27 -6.23 -21.68
C THR A 56 -18.34 -4.71 -21.54
N MET A 57 -17.58 -4.14 -20.60
CA MET A 57 -17.51 -2.69 -20.44
C MET A 57 -16.93 -2.02 -21.70
N PHE A 58 -15.88 -2.59 -22.29
CA PHE A 58 -15.24 -2.05 -23.49
C PHE A 58 -16.14 -2.19 -24.72
N THR A 59 -16.83 -3.32 -24.88
CA THR A 59 -17.81 -3.50 -25.96
C THR A 59 -18.93 -2.49 -25.86
N ASP A 60 -19.49 -2.25 -24.67
CA ASP A 60 -20.58 -1.28 -24.50
C ASP A 60 -20.13 0.15 -24.84
N ILE A 61 -18.91 0.52 -24.46
CA ILE A 61 -18.32 1.84 -24.76
C ILE A 61 -18.03 1.99 -26.25
N THR A 62 -17.50 0.96 -26.91
CA THR A 62 -17.12 1.00 -28.33
C THR A 62 -18.29 0.81 -29.27
N SER A 63 -19.27 -0.05 -28.94
CA SER A 63 -20.49 -0.26 -29.70
C SER A 63 -21.36 0.98 -29.71
N ALA A 64 -21.35 1.73 -28.61
CA ALA A 64 -21.90 3.06 -28.66
C ALA A 64 -21.06 3.91 -29.61
N SER A 65 -19.74 4.02 -29.42
CA SER A 65 -18.88 4.89 -30.25
C SER A 65 -18.88 4.62 -31.78
N GLY A 66 -19.31 3.43 -32.24
CA GLY A 66 -19.24 2.97 -33.64
C GLY A 66 -20.56 2.93 -34.43
N SER A 67 -21.68 3.44 -33.90
CA SER A 67 -22.90 3.57 -34.71
C SER A 67 -22.77 4.74 -35.70
N ASP A 68 -23.16 4.54 -36.96
CA ASP A 68 -23.21 5.55 -38.05
C ASP A 68 -24.14 6.77 -37.75
N SER A 69 -24.62 6.89 -36.51
CA SER A 69 -25.24 8.08 -35.96
C SER A 69 -24.17 9.12 -35.61
N ILE A 70 -24.34 10.34 -36.10
CA ILE A 70 -23.43 11.50 -35.92
C ILE A 70 -23.05 11.79 -34.44
N VAL A 71 -23.80 11.28 -33.47
CA VAL A 71 -23.38 11.20 -32.06
C VAL A 71 -23.94 9.91 -31.48
N PRO A 72 -23.10 8.98 -31.02
CA PRO A 72 -23.62 7.88 -30.25
C PRO A 72 -24.00 8.34 -28.84
N GLU A 73 -25.30 8.33 -28.57
CA GLU A 73 -25.82 8.55 -27.22
C GLU A 73 -25.51 7.31 -26.36
N ILE A 74 -24.29 7.23 -25.83
CA ILE A 74 -24.13 6.54 -24.56
C ILE A 74 -25.02 7.29 -23.58
N SER A 75 -26.08 6.64 -23.11
CA SER A 75 -26.91 7.21 -22.06
C SER A 75 -25.97 7.68 -20.94
N SER A 76 -26.10 8.93 -20.52
CA SER A 76 -25.34 9.48 -19.40
C SER A 76 -25.39 8.57 -18.16
N SER A 77 -26.46 7.77 -18.03
CA SER A 77 -26.61 6.74 -17.00
C SER A 77 -25.54 5.64 -17.06
N THR A 78 -25.17 5.12 -18.24
CA THR A 78 -24.20 4.00 -18.38
C THR A 78 -22.80 4.40 -17.95
N TRP A 79 -22.33 5.59 -18.35
CA TRP A 79 -21.03 6.13 -17.91
C TRP A 79 -20.97 6.35 -16.40
N VAL A 80 -22.06 6.90 -15.83
CA VAL A 80 -22.16 7.13 -14.39
C VAL A 80 -22.15 5.81 -13.63
N THR A 81 -22.89 4.80 -14.09
CA THR A 81 -22.90 3.47 -13.48
C THR A 81 -21.51 2.82 -13.48
N TYR A 82 -20.82 2.80 -14.62
CA TYR A 82 -19.46 2.24 -14.69
C TYR A 82 -18.46 3.03 -13.84
N GLY A 83 -18.54 4.36 -13.85
CA GLY A 83 -17.70 5.21 -13.00
C GLY A 83 -17.88 4.92 -11.51
N ILE A 84 -19.13 4.74 -11.05
CA ILE A 84 -19.44 4.37 -9.67
C ILE A 84 -18.89 2.99 -9.33
N ILE A 85 -19.10 1.99 -10.20
CA ILE A 85 -18.60 0.62 -9.97
C ILE A 85 -17.07 0.61 -9.85
N ILE A 86 -16.36 1.27 -10.77
CA ILE A 86 -14.89 1.37 -10.74
C ILE A 86 -14.44 2.06 -9.45
N LEU A 87 -15.11 3.15 -9.05
CA LEU A 87 -14.78 3.87 -7.83
C LEU A 87 -14.96 2.99 -6.58
N ILE A 88 -16.05 2.23 -6.50
CA ILE A 88 -16.30 1.30 -5.39
C ILE A 88 -15.23 0.22 -5.35
N VAL A 89 -14.95 -0.43 -6.49
CA VAL A 89 -13.91 -1.47 -6.60
C VAL A 89 -12.54 -0.92 -6.20
N PHE A 90 -12.21 0.30 -6.64
CA PHE A 90 -10.97 0.97 -6.26
C PHE A 90 -10.90 1.22 -4.75
N ILE A 91 -11.94 1.78 -4.13
CA ILE A 91 -11.97 2.08 -2.68
C ILE A 91 -11.86 0.78 -1.86
N VAL A 92 -12.59 -0.27 -2.26
CA VAL A 92 -12.54 -1.57 -1.58
C VAL A 92 -11.14 -2.17 -1.71
N SER A 93 -10.54 -2.15 -2.90
CA SER A 93 -9.19 -2.67 -3.14
C SER A 93 -8.14 -1.92 -2.34
N LEU A 94 -8.22 -0.57 -2.32
CA LEU A 94 -7.34 0.29 -1.55
C LEU A 94 -7.44 0.00 -0.05
N SER A 95 -8.67 -0.14 0.46
CA SER A 95 -8.92 -0.39 1.87
C SER A 95 -8.36 -1.76 2.30
N VAL A 96 -8.62 -2.80 1.52
CA VAL A 96 -8.10 -4.15 1.82
C VAL A 96 -6.58 -4.17 1.75
N GLY A 97 -5.97 -3.56 0.72
CA GLY A 97 -4.51 -3.48 0.60
C GLY A 97 -3.87 -2.79 1.80
N ALA A 98 -4.39 -1.62 2.20
CA ALA A 98 -3.90 -0.88 3.35
C ALA A 98 -4.07 -1.65 4.67
N LEU A 99 -5.18 -2.38 4.84
CA LEU A 99 -5.40 -3.21 6.03
C LEU A 99 -4.45 -4.40 6.09
N MET A 100 -4.18 -5.06 4.94
CA MET A 100 -3.22 -6.16 4.89
C MET A 100 -1.80 -5.69 5.19
N GLU A 101 -1.40 -4.54 4.65
CA GLU A 101 -0.11 -3.91 4.97
C GLU A 101 0.00 -3.54 6.45
N GLY A 102 -1.03 -2.92 7.02
CA GLY A 102 -1.07 -2.61 8.44
C GLY A 102 -1.03 -3.86 9.32
N TRP A 103 -1.65 -4.96 8.89
CA TRP A 103 -1.60 -6.24 9.59
C TRP A 103 -0.20 -6.85 9.57
N VAL A 104 0.44 -6.88 8.41
CA VAL A 104 1.83 -7.36 8.28
C VAL A 104 2.77 -6.52 9.15
N THR A 105 2.64 -5.19 9.13
CA THR A 105 3.43 -4.32 10.01
C THR A 105 3.20 -4.68 11.48
N ALA A 106 1.95 -4.79 11.93
CA ALA A 106 1.64 -5.07 13.33
C ALA A 106 2.27 -6.39 13.81
N MET A 107 2.23 -7.43 12.97
CA MET A 107 2.85 -8.73 13.27
C MET A 107 4.38 -8.65 13.29
N MET A 108 5.00 -7.92 12.36
CA MET A 108 6.44 -7.72 12.35
C MET A 108 6.94 -7.00 13.60
N VAL A 109 6.21 -6.00 14.08
CA VAL A 109 6.55 -5.30 15.34
C VAL A 109 6.43 -6.24 16.54
N GLU A 110 5.44 -7.14 16.54
CA GLU A 110 5.26 -8.13 17.61
C GLU A 110 6.42 -9.13 17.66
N ILE A 111 6.82 -9.66 16.51
CA ILE A 111 7.96 -10.59 16.40
C ILE A 111 9.23 -9.94 16.96
N LYS A 112 9.47 -8.66 16.63
CA LYS A 112 10.65 -7.94 17.11
C LYS A 112 10.61 -7.63 18.61
N ALA A 113 9.42 -7.40 19.18
CA ALA A 113 9.26 -7.09 20.60
C ALA A 113 9.32 -8.33 21.49
N ASP A 114 8.58 -9.38 21.13
CA ASP A 114 8.27 -10.49 22.03
C ASP A 114 8.79 -11.85 21.52
N GLY A 115 9.33 -11.93 20.29
CA GLY A 115 9.81 -13.17 19.67
C GLY A 115 8.71 -14.21 19.38
N VAL A 116 7.47 -13.94 19.75
CA VAL A 116 6.32 -14.85 19.61
C VAL A 116 5.13 -14.10 19.03
N ILE A 117 4.45 -14.68 18.05
CA ILE A 117 3.25 -14.11 17.46
C ILE A 117 2.02 -14.52 18.26
N SER A 118 1.50 -13.63 19.10
CA SER A 118 0.16 -13.68 19.69
C SER A 118 -0.83 -12.97 18.75
N SER A 119 -1.36 -13.75 17.80
CA SER A 119 -2.28 -13.28 16.75
C SER A 119 -3.50 -12.49 17.26
N GLY A 120 -3.85 -12.60 18.55
CA GLY A 120 -4.97 -11.89 19.17
C GLY A 120 -4.62 -10.54 19.81
N ALA A 121 -3.41 -10.35 20.34
CA ALA A 121 -3.09 -9.16 21.14
C ALA A 121 -2.95 -7.89 20.28
N ARG A 122 -2.48 -8.01 19.03
CA ARG A 122 -2.29 -6.85 18.13
C ARG A 122 -3.36 -6.69 17.05
N PHE A 123 -4.30 -7.63 16.92
CA PHE A 123 -5.53 -7.37 16.16
C PHE A 123 -6.31 -6.19 16.76
N SER A 124 -6.25 -6.02 18.07
CA SER A 124 -6.78 -4.84 18.78
C SER A 124 -6.16 -3.53 18.26
N ILE A 125 -4.83 -3.49 18.05
CA ILE A 125 -4.12 -2.31 17.54
C ILE A 125 -4.55 -1.98 16.10
N ILE A 126 -4.70 -2.99 15.25
CA ILE A 126 -5.20 -2.79 13.88
C ILE A 126 -6.64 -2.27 13.94
N SER A 127 -7.51 -2.92 14.73
CA SER A 127 -8.92 -2.54 14.87
C SER A 127 -9.11 -1.12 15.40
N ALA A 128 -8.23 -0.67 16.30
CA ALA A 128 -8.23 0.69 16.84
C ALA A 128 -7.79 1.74 15.81
N ASN A 129 -6.97 1.35 14.83
CA ASN A 129 -6.40 2.25 13.82
C ASN A 129 -6.99 2.09 12.41
N VAL A 130 -8.01 1.24 12.20
CA VAL A 130 -8.64 1.04 10.88
C VAL A 130 -9.00 2.37 10.22
N GLY A 131 -9.61 3.27 10.98
CA GLY A 131 -9.97 4.61 10.48
C GLY A 131 -8.75 5.42 10.03
N ALA A 132 -7.69 5.44 10.83
CA ALA A 132 -6.45 6.14 10.49
C ALA A 132 -5.76 5.51 9.25
N ILE A 133 -5.73 4.18 9.15
CA ILE A 133 -5.17 3.43 8.02
C ILE A 133 -5.92 3.77 6.73
N ILE A 134 -7.26 3.70 6.73
CA ILE A 134 -8.07 3.98 5.54
C ILE A 134 -7.95 5.46 5.14
N VAL A 135 -8.07 6.38 6.09
CA VAL A 135 -7.92 7.82 5.81
C VAL A 135 -6.50 8.13 5.32
N GLY A 136 -5.47 7.50 5.90
CA GLY A 136 -4.08 7.62 5.48
C GLY A 136 -3.86 7.13 4.04
N ALA A 137 -4.42 5.98 3.68
CA ALA A 137 -4.36 5.44 2.33
C ALA A 137 -5.03 6.37 1.31
N ILE A 138 -6.22 6.89 1.63
CA ILE A 138 -6.96 7.81 0.75
C ILE A 138 -6.17 9.13 0.59
N LEU A 139 -5.70 9.72 1.68
CA LEU A 139 -4.91 10.97 1.64
C LEU A 139 -3.63 10.79 0.81
N MET A 140 -2.92 9.68 1.00
CA MET A 140 -1.75 9.31 0.20
C MET A 140 -2.11 9.24 -1.29
N CYS A 141 -3.17 8.52 -1.66
CA CYS A 141 -3.62 8.42 -3.06
C CYS A 141 -3.97 9.79 -3.65
N VAL A 142 -4.69 10.64 -2.92
CA VAL A 142 -5.06 12.00 -3.37
C VAL A 142 -3.81 12.85 -3.60
N ILE A 143 -2.84 12.82 -2.70
CA ILE A 143 -1.60 13.60 -2.83
C ILE A 143 -0.77 13.11 -4.01
N ILE A 144 -0.61 11.80 -4.18
CA ILE A 144 0.13 11.21 -5.30
C ILE A 144 -0.56 11.56 -6.62
N PHE A 145 -1.88 11.42 -6.69
CA PHE A 145 -2.67 11.72 -7.87
C PHE A 145 -2.62 13.21 -8.24
N ALA A 146 -2.77 14.10 -7.26
CA ALA A 146 -2.58 15.54 -7.46
C ALA A 146 -1.15 15.87 -7.93
N GLY A 147 -0.15 15.16 -7.41
CA GLY A 147 1.23 15.20 -7.89
C GLY A 147 1.32 14.91 -9.38
N PHE A 148 0.75 13.79 -9.84
CA PHE A 148 0.74 13.40 -11.26
C PHE A 148 -0.06 14.34 -12.16
N ILE A 149 -1.17 14.92 -11.66
CA ILE A 149 -1.92 15.97 -12.39
C ILE A 149 -1.04 17.19 -12.62
N CYS A 150 -0.32 17.64 -11.59
CA CYS A 150 0.56 18.80 -11.71
C CYS A 150 1.70 18.50 -12.68
N LEU A 151 2.48 17.43 -12.44
CA LEU A 151 3.59 16.96 -13.27
C LEU A 151 3.98 15.51 -12.89
N VAL A 152 4.50 14.73 -13.84
CA VAL A 152 4.93 13.34 -13.58
C VAL A 152 5.99 13.25 -12.46
N ILE A 153 6.97 14.17 -12.44
CA ILE A 153 8.08 14.15 -11.48
C ILE A 153 7.58 14.34 -10.01
N PRO A 154 6.77 15.36 -9.68
CA PRO A 154 6.12 15.47 -8.37
C PRO A 154 5.32 14.23 -7.96
N GLY A 155 4.57 13.62 -8.88
CA GLY A 155 3.84 12.37 -8.60
C GLY A 155 4.74 11.24 -8.11
N ILE A 156 5.88 11.03 -8.80
CA ILE A 156 6.90 10.04 -8.39
C ILE A 156 7.49 10.42 -7.03
N ILE A 157 7.83 11.69 -6.80
CA ILE A 157 8.39 12.15 -5.52
C ILE A 157 7.45 11.82 -4.36
N PHE A 158 6.14 12.11 -4.51
CA PHE A 158 5.15 11.79 -3.48
C PHE A 158 4.94 10.29 -3.31
N ALA A 159 4.93 9.51 -4.39
CA ALA A 159 4.81 8.06 -4.31
C ALA A 159 5.96 7.43 -3.51
N VAL A 160 7.19 7.91 -3.73
CA VAL A 160 8.36 7.46 -2.97
C VAL A 160 8.27 7.90 -1.51
N ALA A 161 8.01 9.19 -1.27
CA ALA A 161 8.02 9.77 0.08
C ALA A 161 6.88 9.26 0.98
N LEU A 162 5.75 8.84 0.40
CA LEU A 162 4.57 8.36 1.14
C LEU A 162 4.41 6.83 1.10
N SER A 163 5.36 6.09 0.53
CA SER A 163 5.30 4.62 0.44
C SER A 163 5.23 3.88 1.78
N CYS A 164 5.59 4.54 2.89
CA CYS A 164 5.62 3.95 4.23
C CYS A 164 4.57 4.56 5.18
N VAL A 165 3.50 5.17 4.66
CA VAL A 165 2.44 5.78 5.48
C VAL A 165 1.75 4.75 6.37
N ILE A 166 1.36 3.60 5.82
CA ILE A 166 0.63 2.57 6.57
C ILE A 166 1.51 1.96 7.68
N PRO A 167 2.77 1.54 7.39
CA PRO A 167 3.68 1.11 8.44
C PRO A 167 3.90 2.16 9.53
N ALA A 168 3.97 3.44 9.16
CA ALA A 168 4.14 4.53 10.12
C ALA A 168 2.95 4.72 11.06
N ILE A 169 1.72 4.64 10.54
CA ILE A 169 0.49 4.71 11.33
C ILE A 169 0.47 3.59 12.37
N VAL A 170 0.79 2.37 11.94
CA VAL A 170 0.74 1.19 12.81
C VAL A 170 1.88 1.16 13.82
N LEU A 171 3.12 1.44 13.40
CA LEU A 171 4.29 1.41 14.28
C LEU A 171 4.18 2.44 15.40
N HIS A 172 3.71 3.64 15.08
CA HIS A 172 3.62 4.73 16.05
C HIS A 172 2.25 4.88 16.71
N ASN A 173 1.24 4.12 16.27
CA ASN A 173 -0.15 4.21 16.75
C ASN A 173 -0.67 5.67 16.68
N VAL A 174 -0.51 6.28 15.50
CA VAL A 174 -0.84 7.70 15.26
C VAL A 174 -1.93 7.86 14.21
N GLY A 175 -2.52 9.06 14.13
CA GLY A 175 -3.49 9.41 13.10
C GLY A 175 -2.91 9.44 11.69
N ALA A 176 -3.79 9.54 10.70
CA ALA A 176 -3.42 9.56 9.29
C ALA A 176 -2.40 10.66 8.94
N ILE A 177 -2.65 11.89 9.39
CA ILE A 177 -1.80 13.06 9.09
C ILE A 177 -0.40 12.88 9.69
N GLU A 178 -0.33 12.39 10.93
CA GLU A 178 0.92 12.10 11.61
C GLU A 178 1.69 10.97 10.90
N GLY A 179 0.99 9.94 10.41
CA GLY A 179 1.56 8.88 9.57
C GLY A 179 2.18 9.40 8.27
N LEU A 180 1.50 10.34 7.59
CA LEU A 180 2.06 11.02 6.41
C LEU A 180 3.34 11.79 6.73
N LYS A 181 3.34 12.55 7.82
CA LYS A 181 4.53 13.28 8.29
C LYS A 181 5.67 12.34 8.63
N ALA A 182 5.36 11.20 9.27
CA ALA A 182 6.32 10.19 9.64
C ALA A 182 6.95 9.52 8.40
N SER A 183 6.16 9.12 7.40
CA SER A 183 6.69 8.60 6.13
C SER A 183 7.56 9.63 5.40
N TRP A 184 7.12 10.89 5.36
CA TRP A 184 7.88 11.98 4.74
C TRP A 184 9.24 12.20 5.42
N LYS A 185 9.25 12.23 6.76
CA LYS A 185 10.46 12.39 7.56
C LYS A 185 11.39 11.18 7.40
N PHE A 186 10.86 9.96 7.34
CA PHE A 186 11.63 8.75 7.05
C PHE A 186 12.34 8.81 5.69
N CYS A 187 11.65 9.29 4.65
CA CYS A 187 12.20 9.43 3.32
C CYS A 187 13.34 10.46 3.25
N TRP A 188 13.11 11.67 3.76
CA TRP A 188 14.04 12.79 3.58
C TRP A 188 15.10 12.91 4.66
N GLN A 189 14.72 12.84 5.95
CA GLN A 189 15.68 12.95 7.04
C GLN A 189 16.51 11.69 7.19
N GLY A 190 15.96 10.52 6.84
CA GLY A 190 16.71 9.26 6.76
C GLY A 190 17.60 9.14 5.51
N GLN A 191 17.55 10.11 4.59
CA GLN A 191 18.23 10.07 3.29
C GLN A 191 17.90 8.80 2.49
N ASN A 192 16.65 8.34 2.59
CA ASN A 192 16.18 7.08 2.05
C ASN A 192 15.51 7.20 0.69
N PHE A 193 15.27 8.42 0.19
CA PHE A 193 14.58 8.68 -1.08
C PHE A 193 15.05 7.76 -2.22
N TRP A 194 16.35 7.72 -2.52
CA TRP A 194 16.87 6.91 -3.64
C TRP A 194 16.76 5.41 -3.41
N ARG A 195 16.78 4.96 -2.16
CA ARG A 195 16.66 3.54 -1.81
C ARG A 195 15.20 3.08 -1.90
N LEU A 196 14.28 3.90 -1.41
CA LEU A 196 12.84 3.70 -1.58
C LEU A 196 12.44 3.79 -3.05
N PHE A 197 13.03 4.72 -3.81
CA PHE A 197 12.83 4.81 -5.26
C PHE A 197 13.34 3.54 -5.97
N ALA A 198 14.51 3.02 -5.61
CA ALA A 198 15.02 1.77 -6.17
C ALA A 198 14.10 0.58 -5.84
N LEU A 199 13.62 0.49 -4.60
CA LEU A 199 12.68 -0.55 -4.15
C LEU A 199 11.35 -0.49 -4.91
N LEU A 200 10.76 0.70 -5.02
CA LEU A 200 9.53 0.93 -5.79
C LEU A 200 9.74 0.71 -7.29
N SER A 201 10.91 1.05 -7.83
CA SER A 201 11.24 0.80 -9.23
C SER A 201 11.33 -0.71 -9.50
N LEU A 202 11.94 -1.47 -8.59
CA LEU A 202 11.97 -2.93 -8.66
C LEU A 202 10.55 -3.51 -8.63
N MET A 203 9.70 -3.01 -7.73
CA MET A 203 8.29 -3.39 -7.68
C MET A 203 7.56 -3.02 -8.98
N GLY A 204 7.83 -1.84 -9.55
CA GLY A 204 7.30 -1.42 -10.83
C GLY A 204 7.70 -2.34 -11.98
N VAL A 205 8.96 -2.81 -12.02
CA VAL A 205 9.42 -3.79 -13.02
C VAL A 205 8.70 -5.13 -12.85
N ILE A 206 8.51 -5.60 -11.63
CA ILE A 206 7.71 -6.82 -11.36
C ILE A 206 6.27 -6.64 -11.85
N ALA A 207 5.68 -5.45 -11.66
CA ALA A 207 4.33 -5.11 -12.10
C ALA A 207 4.14 -5.21 -13.62
N LEU A 208 5.21 -5.09 -14.42
CA LEU A 208 5.13 -5.17 -15.88
C LEU A 208 4.81 -6.58 -16.38
N ILE A 209 4.99 -7.61 -15.55
CA ILE A 209 4.63 -8.98 -15.87
C ILE A 209 3.12 -9.15 -15.63
N PRO A 210 2.29 -9.36 -16.66
CA PRO A 210 0.84 -9.44 -16.48
C PRO A 210 0.45 -10.61 -15.57
N VAL A 211 -0.52 -10.41 -14.67
CA VAL A 211 -1.07 -11.40 -13.72
C VAL A 211 -0.07 -11.87 -12.67
N ILE A 212 1.07 -12.40 -13.08
CA ILE A 212 2.09 -12.91 -12.15
C ILE A 212 2.70 -11.74 -11.37
N GLY A 213 2.94 -10.62 -12.02
CA GLY A 213 3.49 -9.42 -11.38
C GLY A 213 2.58 -8.86 -10.29
N SER A 214 1.28 -8.73 -10.54
CA SER A 214 0.29 -8.26 -9.56
C SER A 214 0.19 -9.20 -8.36
N ILE A 215 0.16 -10.51 -8.59
CA ILE A 215 0.14 -11.53 -7.53
C ILE A 215 1.40 -11.44 -6.67
N LEU A 216 2.58 -11.36 -7.30
CA LEU A 216 3.85 -11.22 -6.58
C LEU A 216 3.89 -9.92 -5.78
N LEU A 217 3.37 -8.81 -6.31
CA LEU A 217 3.33 -7.55 -5.59
C LEU A 217 2.39 -7.56 -4.40
N ALA A 218 1.22 -8.19 -4.52
CA ALA A 218 0.30 -8.35 -3.39
C ALA A 218 0.95 -9.10 -2.22
N PHE A 219 1.92 -9.98 -2.52
CA PHE A 219 2.71 -10.70 -1.53
C PHE A 219 3.92 -9.91 -1.01
N ILE A 220 4.70 -9.32 -1.91
CA ILE A 220 6.01 -8.73 -1.61
C ILE A 220 5.89 -7.32 -1.05
N SER A 221 4.95 -6.52 -1.58
CA SER A 221 4.80 -5.10 -1.20
C SER A 221 4.62 -4.93 0.31
N PRO A 222 3.66 -5.62 0.96
CA PRO A 222 3.44 -5.46 2.40
C PRO A 222 4.65 -5.87 3.23
N LEU A 223 5.42 -6.87 2.78
CA LEU A 223 6.62 -7.35 3.49
C LEU A 223 7.74 -6.29 3.44
N TRP A 224 8.07 -5.81 2.24
CA TRP A 224 9.18 -4.90 2.04
C TRP A 224 8.93 -3.53 2.66
N SER A 225 7.73 -2.94 2.48
CA SER A 225 7.41 -1.64 3.06
C SER A 225 7.36 -1.68 4.59
N SER A 226 6.70 -2.71 5.16
CA SER A 226 6.60 -2.90 6.61
C SER A 226 7.97 -3.08 7.25
N TYR A 227 8.81 -3.94 6.68
CA TYR A 227 10.14 -4.21 7.22
C TYR A 227 11.08 -3.01 7.06
N ALA A 228 11.11 -2.39 5.87
CA ALA A 228 11.96 -1.22 5.62
C ALA A 228 11.68 -0.09 6.62
N TYR A 229 10.40 0.15 6.93
CA TYR A 229 10.04 1.17 7.89
C TYR A 229 10.35 0.75 9.33
N MET A 230 9.95 -0.45 9.74
CA MET A 230 10.09 -0.94 11.12
C MET A 230 11.55 -1.15 11.54
N GLU A 231 12.42 -1.60 10.63
CA GLU A 231 13.82 -1.85 10.94
C GLU A 231 14.65 -0.55 10.98
N TYR A 232 14.39 0.34 10.03
CA TYR A 232 15.19 1.57 9.85
C TYR A 232 14.57 2.80 10.52
N VAL A 233 13.48 2.64 11.26
CA VAL A 233 12.98 3.63 12.21
C VAL A 233 13.19 3.08 13.62
N ARG A 234 14.23 3.57 14.31
CA ARG A 234 14.32 3.36 15.76
C ARG A 234 13.18 4.16 16.40
N ALA A 235 12.20 3.44 16.96
CA ALA A 235 11.29 4.03 17.92
C ALA A 235 12.15 4.54 19.09
N GLY A 236 12.19 5.85 19.30
CA GLY A 236 13.00 6.46 20.35
C GLY A 236 12.47 6.10 21.73
N GLY A 237 12.80 4.90 22.23
CA GLY A 237 12.31 4.42 23.52
C GLY A 237 12.81 3.06 24.00
N SER A 238 13.87 2.50 23.42
CA SER A 238 14.53 1.30 23.96
C SER A 238 16.01 1.58 24.24
N GLU A 239 16.25 2.38 25.28
CA GLU A 239 17.43 2.31 26.14
C GLU A 239 16.95 2.13 27.58
#